data_AF-A0AAD4JIC0-F1
#
_entry.id   AF-A0AAD4JIC0-F1
#
_cell.length_a   1.000
_cell.length_b   1.000
_cell.length_c   1.000
_cell.angle_alpha   90.00
_cell.angle_beta   90.00
_cell.angle_gamma   90.00
#
_symmetry.space_group_name_H-M   'P 1'
#
loop_
_entity.id
_entity.type
_entity.pdbx_description
1 polymer ?
#
loop_
_entity_poly.entity_id
_entity_poly.type
_entity_poly.pdbx_seq_one_letter_code
_entity_poly.pdbx_strand_id
1 'polypeptide(L)'
;MLPTASTTKGRSGPQARPNSFFPHYLRRIVKWQQMDIEYTFWQMLNLCTSPKVVYQHTKYHKQTKNQWARDDPAFVVICSLLFSVSIIAYCAAYDHSAGHAVFVVISALFFHFLVIGAILATFCWHFTNNYLREEAPNSYVVEQRVEWLYAFDVHCNSFFPTFVLLYVLHYFLSPLLVAHGFIPLLLSNVLFMVAVSYYHYLNYLGYDVLPFLERTTLFLYPIGVALVLSPILILSGFNPSRYFMNVYFSQRQYSS
;
A
#
# COMPACT_ATOMS: atom_id res chain seq x y z
N MET A 1 -57.95 -39.78 19.81
CA MET A 1 -56.86 -40.65 19.33
C MET A 1 -56.02 -39.85 18.35
N LEU A 2 -54.77 -39.53 18.70
CA LEU A 2 -53.83 -38.87 17.80
C LEU A 2 -53.31 -39.86 16.73
N PRO A 3 -53.09 -39.41 15.49
CA PRO A 3 -52.10 -40.00 14.60
C PRO A 3 -50.79 -39.21 14.63
N THR A 4 -49.73 -39.99 14.48
CA THR A 4 -48.31 -39.76 14.72
C THR A 4 -47.54 -39.06 13.61
N ALA A 5 -46.56 -38.25 14.04
CA ALA A 5 -45.24 -37.96 13.47
C ALA A 5 -45.06 -37.96 11.93
N SER A 6 -44.92 -36.75 11.36
CA SER A 6 -44.21 -36.54 10.10
C SER A 6 -42.76 -36.13 10.39
N THR A 7 -41.83 -37.00 10.02
CA THR A 7 -40.38 -36.79 10.09
C THR A 7 -40.01 -35.58 9.24
N THR A 8 -39.65 -34.47 9.89
CA THR A 8 -39.17 -33.26 9.21
C THR A 8 -37.78 -33.54 8.64
N LYS A 9 -37.70 -33.78 7.32
CA LYS A 9 -36.42 -33.75 6.60
C LYS A 9 -35.78 -32.38 6.82
N GLY A 10 -34.57 -32.39 7.38
CA GLY A 10 -33.75 -31.21 7.63
C GLY A 10 -33.68 -30.33 6.39
N ARG A 11 -34.14 -29.09 6.57
CA ARG A 11 -34.03 -28.02 5.58
C ARG A 11 -32.54 -27.70 5.46
N SER A 12 -31.92 -28.14 4.37
CA SER A 12 -30.57 -27.73 3.99
C SER A 12 -30.54 -26.19 3.96
N GLY A 13 -29.77 -25.60 4.89
CA GLY A 13 -29.51 -24.17 4.89
C GLY A 13 -28.91 -23.72 3.56
N PRO A 14 -29.02 -22.43 3.21
CA PRO A 14 -28.48 -21.92 1.95
C PRO A 14 -26.98 -22.22 1.89
N GLN A 15 -26.57 -23.08 0.95
CA GLN A 15 -25.16 -23.27 0.62
C GLN A 15 -24.60 -21.92 0.20
N ALA A 16 -23.72 -21.35 1.03
CA ALA A 16 -22.92 -20.20 0.66
C ALA A 16 -22.09 -20.59 -0.57
N ARG A 17 -22.43 -20.03 -1.73
CA ARG A 17 -21.60 -20.15 -2.93
C ARG A 17 -20.22 -19.60 -2.56
N PRO A 18 -19.11 -20.35 -2.77
CA PRO A 18 -17.78 -19.81 -2.55
C PRO A 18 -17.60 -18.62 -3.49
N ASN A 19 -17.45 -17.43 -2.92
CA ASN A 19 -17.31 -16.20 -3.67
C ASN A 19 -15.96 -16.24 -4.38
N SER A 20 -15.94 -16.61 -5.67
CA SER A 20 -14.74 -16.81 -6.48
C SER A 20 -14.08 -15.50 -6.94
N PHE A 21 -14.16 -14.44 -6.11
CA PHE A 21 -13.68 -13.10 -6.48
C PHE A 21 -12.17 -13.08 -6.76
N PHE A 22 -11.39 -13.78 -5.95
CA PHE A 22 -9.92 -13.82 -6.07
C PHE A 22 -9.42 -14.46 -7.39
N PRO A 23 -9.87 -15.65 -7.81
CA PRO A 23 -9.46 -16.20 -9.11
C PRO A 23 -9.95 -15.36 -10.30
N HIS A 24 -11.08 -14.65 -10.17
CA HIS A 24 -11.51 -13.70 -11.20
C HIS A 24 -10.60 -12.46 -11.28
N TYR A 25 -10.14 -11.93 -10.15
CA TYR A 25 -9.19 -10.83 -10.08
C TYR A 25 -7.85 -11.20 -10.73
N LEU A 26 -7.29 -12.37 -10.38
CA LEU A 26 -6.05 -12.87 -10.99
C LEU A 26 -6.18 -13.12 -12.49
N ARG A 27 -7.33 -13.63 -12.97
CA ARG A 27 -7.57 -13.82 -14.40
C ARG A 27 -7.57 -12.51 -15.18
N ARG A 28 -7.95 -11.39 -14.55
CA ARG A 28 -7.95 -10.07 -15.17
C ARG A 28 -6.55 -9.47 -15.33
N ILE A 29 -5.57 -9.89 -14.51
CA ILE A 29 -4.17 -9.44 -14.62
C ILE A 29 -3.59 -9.77 -16.01
N VAL A 30 -3.99 -10.90 -16.58
CA VAL A 30 -3.48 -11.35 -17.89
C VAL A 30 -4.17 -10.63 -19.06
N LYS A 31 -5.33 -10.00 -18.84
CA LYS A 31 -6.14 -9.37 -19.90
C LYS A 31 -5.95 -7.86 -19.92
N TRP A 32 -4.82 -7.41 -20.47
CA TRP A 32 -4.44 -5.99 -20.57
C TRP A 32 -5.50 -5.07 -21.19
N GLN A 33 -6.25 -5.54 -22.20
CA GLN A 33 -7.30 -4.74 -22.84
C GLN A 33 -8.52 -4.43 -21.95
N GLN A 34 -8.66 -5.13 -20.82
CA GLN A 34 -9.78 -4.95 -19.89
C GLN A 34 -9.41 -4.05 -18.70
N MET A 35 -8.18 -3.54 -18.66
CA MET A 35 -7.66 -2.70 -17.57
C MET A 35 -7.93 -1.22 -17.85
N ASP A 36 -8.43 -0.50 -16.86
CA ASP A 36 -8.69 0.94 -16.96
C ASP A 36 -7.41 1.74 -16.67
N ILE A 37 -6.55 1.82 -17.68
CA ILE A 37 -5.22 2.43 -17.59
C ILE A 37 -5.32 3.94 -17.33
N GLU A 38 -6.24 4.63 -18.01
CA GLU A 38 -6.42 6.07 -17.88
C GLU A 38 -6.87 6.45 -16.47
N TYR A 39 -7.89 5.74 -15.95
CA TYR A 39 -8.34 5.95 -14.59
C TYR A 39 -7.24 5.64 -13.57
N THR A 40 -6.42 4.61 -13.83
CA THR A 40 -5.29 4.27 -12.96
C THR A 40 -4.25 5.38 -12.89
N PHE A 41 -3.83 5.94 -14.03
CA PHE A 41 -2.89 7.06 -14.04
C PHE A 41 -3.47 8.31 -13.40
N TRP A 42 -4.76 8.57 -13.62
CA TRP A 42 -5.46 9.66 -12.94
C TRP A 42 -5.47 9.45 -11.42
N GLN A 43 -5.73 8.24 -10.93
CA GLN A 43 -5.66 7.92 -9.51
C GLN A 43 -4.25 8.13 -8.97
N MET A 44 -3.23 7.60 -9.65
CA MET A 44 -1.81 7.73 -9.27
C MET A 44 -1.37 9.19 -9.17
N LEU A 45 -1.73 10.01 -10.16
CA LEU A 45 -1.42 11.44 -10.14
C LEU A 45 -2.09 12.16 -8.97
N ASN A 46 -3.38 11.90 -8.76
CA ASN A 46 -4.11 12.51 -7.65
C ASN A 46 -3.66 11.99 -6.28
N LEU A 47 -3.18 10.75 -6.17
CA LEU A 47 -2.57 10.27 -4.93
C LEU A 47 -1.33 11.07 -4.54
N CYS A 48 -0.58 11.61 -5.51
CA CYS A 48 0.57 12.48 -5.26
C CYS A 48 0.18 13.94 -5.01
N THR A 49 -0.86 14.45 -5.67
CA THR A 49 -1.19 15.89 -5.64
C THR A 49 -2.39 16.23 -4.75
N SER A 50 -3.48 15.45 -4.83
CA SER A 50 -4.77 15.72 -4.18
C SER A 50 -5.46 14.41 -3.76
N PRO A 51 -4.90 13.66 -2.78
CA PRO A 51 -5.33 12.29 -2.48
C PRO A 51 -6.78 12.19 -1.98
N LYS A 52 -7.32 13.25 -1.39
CA LYS A 52 -8.72 13.31 -0.95
C LYS A 52 -9.71 13.07 -2.11
N VAL A 53 -9.36 13.48 -3.33
CA VAL A 53 -10.20 13.29 -4.53
C VAL A 53 -10.32 11.80 -4.88
N VAL A 54 -9.24 11.03 -4.72
CA VAL A 54 -9.25 9.58 -4.98
C VAL A 54 -10.18 8.86 -4.00
N TYR A 55 -10.12 9.24 -2.72
CA TYR A 55 -10.99 8.64 -1.70
C TYR A 55 -12.46 9.09 -1.80
N GLN A 56 -12.74 10.29 -2.32
CA GLN A 56 -14.11 10.66 -2.72
C GLN A 56 -14.66 9.73 -3.82
N HIS A 57 -13.82 9.39 -4.80
CA HIS A 57 -14.17 8.39 -5.83
C HIS A 57 -14.42 7.00 -5.24
N THR A 58 -13.67 6.59 -4.20
CA THR A 58 -13.95 5.35 -3.47
C THR A 58 -15.35 5.35 -2.84
N LYS A 59 -15.80 6.48 -2.25
CA LYS A 59 -17.18 6.61 -1.74
C LYS A 59 -18.21 6.44 -2.85
N TYR A 60 -17.98 7.07 -3.99
CA TYR A 60 -18.87 6.96 -5.16
C TYR A 60 -18.91 5.53 -5.72
N HIS A 61 -17.76 4.85 -5.78
CA HIS A 61 -17.67 3.45 -6.19
C HIS A 61 -18.49 2.54 -5.27
N LYS A 62 -18.42 2.78 -3.95
CA LYS A 62 -19.25 2.04 -2.99
C LYS A 62 -20.75 2.23 -3.26
N GLN A 63 -21.19 3.44 -3.61
CA GLN A 63 -22.61 3.71 -3.89
C GLN A 63 -23.09 2.98 -5.17
N THR A 64 -22.24 2.87 -6.18
CA THR A 64 -22.61 2.31 -7.49
C THR A 64 -22.44 0.80 -7.58
N LYS A 65 -21.43 0.22 -6.90
CA LYS A 65 -21.11 -1.22 -6.96
C LYS A 65 -21.25 -1.96 -5.63
N ASN A 66 -21.58 -1.26 -4.56
CA ASN A 66 -21.72 -1.81 -3.22
C ASN A 66 -20.49 -2.59 -2.69
N GLN A 67 -19.29 -2.23 -3.12
CA GLN A 67 -18.03 -2.77 -2.61
C GLN A 67 -16.96 -1.69 -2.48
N TRP A 68 -16.03 -1.88 -1.55
CA TRP A 68 -14.98 -0.90 -1.26
C TRP A 68 -13.71 -1.15 -2.07
N ALA A 69 -13.33 -2.41 -2.26
CA ALA A 69 -12.16 -2.78 -3.04
C ALA A 69 -12.33 -2.47 -4.54
N ARG A 70 -11.20 -2.28 -5.22
CA ARG A 70 -11.14 -2.18 -6.68
C ARG A 70 -11.46 -3.51 -7.33
N ASP A 71 -12.14 -3.43 -8.48
CA ASP A 71 -12.49 -4.59 -9.31
C ASP A 71 -11.41 -4.98 -10.33
N ASP A 72 -10.55 -4.03 -10.65
CA ASP A 72 -9.54 -4.15 -11.69
C ASP A 72 -8.13 -4.18 -11.07
N PRO A 73 -7.22 -4.97 -11.66
CA PRO A 73 -5.84 -5.07 -11.16
C PRO A 73 -4.94 -3.97 -11.72
N ALA A 74 -5.47 -2.96 -12.44
CA ALA A 74 -4.67 -2.04 -13.22
C ALA A 74 -3.67 -1.25 -12.37
N PHE A 75 -4.10 -0.81 -11.19
CA PHE A 75 -3.25 -0.11 -10.24
C PHE A 75 -2.00 -0.92 -9.85
N VAL A 76 -2.19 -2.16 -9.41
CA VAL A 76 -1.11 -3.04 -8.93
C VAL A 76 -0.12 -3.33 -10.05
N VAL A 77 -0.63 -3.61 -11.26
CA VAL A 77 0.18 -3.96 -12.43
C VAL A 77 1.00 -2.75 -12.90
N ILE A 78 0.38 -1.59 -13.06
CA ILE A 78 1.08 -0.36 -13.47
C ILE A 78 2.08 0.07 -12.40
N CYS A 79 1.72 -0.01 -11.12
CA CYS A 79 2.64 0.29 -10.02
C CYS A 79 3.85 -0.64 -10.03
N SER A 80 3.65 -1.94 -10.25
CA SER A 80 4.74 -2.92 -10.36
C SER A 80 5.65 -2.64 -11.55
N LEU A 81 5.08 -2.28 -12.71
CA LEU A 81 5.85 -1.91 -13.90
C LEU A 81 6.73 -0.68 -13.63
N LEU A 82 6.16 0.40 -13.11
CA LEU A 82 6.88 1.63 -12.81
C LEU A 82 7.97 1.41 -11.74
N PHE A 83 7.67 0.59 -10.73
CA PHE A 83 8.63 0.23 -9.70
C PHE A 83 9.81 -0.55 -10.29
N SER A 84 9.53 -1.52 -11.17
CA SER A 84 10.55 -2.29 -11.88
C SER A 84 11.48 -1.38 -12.70
N VAL A 85 10.90 -0.45 -13.46
CA VAL A 85 11.67 0.52 -14.27
C VAL A 85 12.59 1.35 -13.39
N SER A 86 12.12 1.81 -12.23
CA SER A 86 12.95 2.58 -11.31
C SER A 86 14.10 1.75 -10.73
N ILE A 87 13.87 0.50 -10.34
CA ILE A 87 14.93 -0.38 -9.83
C ILE A 87 15.95 -0.68 -10.92
N ILE A 88 15.50 -0.96 -12.15
CA ILE A 88 16.39 -1.17 -13.30
C ILE A 88 17.26 0.08 -13.53
N ALA A 89 16.70 1.29 -13.40
CA ALA A 89 17.46 2.53 -13.52
C ALA A 89 18.54 2.65 -12.42
N TYR A 90 18.23 2.29 -11.17
CA TYR A 90 19.25 2.24 -10.12
C TYR A 90 20.34 1.21 -10.42
N CYS A 91 19.98 0.00 -10.85
CA CYS A 91 20.96 -1.02 -11.21
C CYS A 91 21.84 -0.55 -12.38
N ALA A 92 21.27 0.11 -13.39
CA ALA A 92 22.03 0.66 -14.51
C ALA A 92 23.01 1.77 -14.07
N ALA A 93 22.67 2.55 -13.04
CA ALA A 93 23.50 3.63 -12.54
C ALA A 93 24.56 3.19 -11.50
N TYR A 94 24.24 2.22 -10.65
CA TYR A 94 25.01 1.91 -9.43
C TYR A 94 25.41 0.45 -9.27
N ASP A 95 25.04 -0.41 -10.21
CA ASP A 95 25.39 -1.83 -10.19
C ASP A 95 26.18 -2.21 -11.45
N HIS A 96 26.89 -3.33 -11.37
CA HIS A 96 27.80 -3.79 -12.43
C HIS A 96 27.39 -5.14 -13.02
N SER A 97 26.43 -5.85 -12.39
CA SER A 97 26.00 -7.17 -12.83
C SER A 97 24.54 -7.18 -13.28
N ALA A 98 24.31 -7.49 -14.56
CA ALA A 98 22.96 -7.67 -15.09
C ALA A 98 22.18 -8.81 -14.39
N GLY A 99 22.88 -9.86 -13.94
CA GLY A 99 22.27 -10.93 -13.17
C GLY A 99 21.82 -10.48 -11.78
N HIS A 100 22.62 -9.64 -11.11
CA HIS A 100 22.25 -9.03 -9.84
C HIS A 100 21.06 -8.08 -10.03
N ALA A 101 21.04 -7.29 -11.11
CA ALA A 101 19.91 -6.42 -11.43
C ALA A 101 18.58 -7.18 -11.55
N VAL A 102 18.56 -8.30 -12.27
CA VAL A 102 17.34 -9.14 -12.38
C VAL A 102 16.91 -9.68 -11.02
N PHE A 103 17.86 -10.15 -10.21
CA PHE A 103 17.57 -10.62 -8.86
C PHE A 103 16.96 -9.51 -8.00
N VAL A 104 17.55 -8.31 -7.99
CA VAL A 104 17.08 -7.17 -7.19
C VAL A 104 15.68 -6.72 -7.63
N VAL A 105 15.40 -6.67 -8.93
CA VAL A 105 14.05 -6.32 -9.44
C VAL A 105 13.01 -7.33 -8.95
N ILE A 106 13.28 -8.64 -9.13
CA ILE A 106 12.34 -9.69 -8.73
C ILE A 106 12.17 -9.69 -7.21
N SER A 107 13.27 -9.61 -6.45
CA SER A 107 13.22 -9.63 -4.98
C SER A 107 12.51 -8.39 -4.43
N ALA A 108 12.75 -7.20 -4.98
CA ALA A 108 12.09 -5.98 -4.52
C ALA A 108 10.59 -5.98 -4.84
N LEU A 109 10.18 -6.40 -6.05
CA LEU A 109 8.76 -6.53 -6.39
C LEU A 109 8.05 -7.53 -5.46
N PHE A 110 8.63 -8.72 -5.32
CA PHE A 110 8.00 -9.78 -4.55
C PHE A 110 8.00 -9.46 -3.06
N PHE A 111 9.15 -9.13 -2.47
CA PHE A 111 9.25 -8.92 -1.03
C PHE A 111 8.78 -7.53 -0.60
N HIS A 112 9.21 -6.45 -1.26
CA HIS A 112 8.92 -5.10 -0.76
C HIS A 112 7.50 -4.65 -1.09
N PHE A 113 7.03 -4.95 -2.29
CA PHE A 113 5.71 -4.52 -2.72
C PHE A 113 4.65 -5.56 -2.35
N LEU A 114 4.80 -6.82 -2.77
CA LEU A 114 3.74 -7.82 -2.56
C LEU A 114 3.71 -8.42 -1.15
N VAL A 115 4.82 -8.96 -0.64
CA VAL A 115 4.82 -9.66 0.67
C VAL A 115 4.63 -8.67 1.82
N ILE A 116 5.45 -7.61 1.90
CA ILE A 116 5.27 -6.57 2.92
C ILE A 116 3.89 -5.93 2.78
N GLY A 117 3.43 -5.66 1.56
CA GLY A 117 2.10 -5.13 1.31
C GLY A 117 0.97 -6.03 1.82
N ALA A 118 1.06 -7.33 1.56
CA ALA A 118 0.08 -8.31 2.05
C ALA A 118 0.11 -8.45 3.57
N ILE A 119 1.29 -8.40 4.20
CA ILE A 119 1.43 -8.42 5.67
C ILE A 119 0.79 -7.17 6.27
N LEU A 120 1.12 -5.97 5.75
CA LEU A 120 0.55 -4.71 6.22
C LEU A 120 -0.96 -4.66 6.00
N ALA A 121 -1.45 -5.08 4.84
CA ALA A 121 -2.88 -5.17 4.55
C ALA A 121 -3.59 -6.12 5.51
N THR A 122 -3.01 -7.28 5.80
CA THR A 122 -3.57 -8.25 6.75
C THR A 122 -3.60 -7.70 8.16
N PHE A 123 -2.54 -7.03 8.60
CA PHE A 123 -2.47 -6.36 9.89
C PHE A 123 -3.53 -5.26 10.00
N CYS A 124 -3.60 -4.33 9.05
CA CYS A 124 -4.57 -3.24 9.06
C CYS A 124 -6.02 -3.75 8.94
N TRP A 125 -6.27 -4.76 8.11
CA TRP A 125 -7.57 -5.42 7.98
C TRP A 125 -8.02 -6.07 9.29
N HIS A 126 -7.12 -6.80 9.94
CA HIS A 126 -7.40 -7.44 11.23
C HIS A 126 -7.63 -6.38 12.32
N PHE A 127 -6.75 -5.38 12.38
CA PHE A 127 -6.80 -4.31 13.37
C PHE A 127 -8.09 -3.48 13.26
N THR A 128 -8.44 -3.04 12.04
CA THR A 128 -9.64 -2.23 11.82
C THR A 128 -10.91 -2.98 12.13
N ASN A 129 -11.04 -4.23 11.70
CA ASN A 129 -12.21 -5.03 11.99
C ASN A 129 -12.33 -5.40 13.48
N ASN A 130 -11.24 -5.58 14.21
CA ASN A 130 -11.35 -6.00 15.62
C ASN A 130 -11.42 -4.84 16.60
N TYR A 131 -10.87 -3.68 16.27
CA TYR A 131 -10.71 -2.59 17.25
C TYR A 131 -11.33 -1.25 16.84
N LEU A 132 -11.57 -1.00 15.54
CA LEU A 132 -12.00 0.32 15.06
C LEU A 132 -13.44 0.33 14.54
N ARG A 133 -14.13 -0.80 14.44
CA ARG A 133 -15.53 -0.79 13.99
C ARG A 133 -16.42 -0.17 15.06
N GLU A 134 -17.34 0.68 14.61
CA GLU A 134 -18.41 1.20 15.44
C GLU A 134 -19.29 0.04 15.95
N GLU A 135 -19.55 -0.01 17.26
CA GLU A 135 -20.48 -0.97 17.83
C GLU A 135 -21.89 -0.56 17.42
N ALA A 136 -22.54 -1.34 16.56
CA ALA A 136 -23.84 -0.99 16.00
C ALA A 136 -24.89 -0.76 17.12
N PRO A 137 -25.42 0.46 17.30
CA PRO A 137 -26.41 0.71 18.35
C PRO A 137 -27.81 0.16 18.01
N ASN A 138 -28.06 -0.25 16.75
CA ASN A 138 -29.37 -0.73 16.30
C ASN A 138 -29.25 -1.94 15.34
N SER A 139 -29.99 -3.02 15.63
CA SER A 139 -29.99 -4.32 14.93
C SER A 139 -30.47 -4.32 13.47
N TYR A 140 -30.84 -3.16 12.93
CA TYR A 140 -31.42 -3.02 11.59
C TYR A 140 -30.42 -2.54 10.52
N VAL A 141 -29.18 -2.22 10.91
CA VAL A 141 -28.11 -1.83 9.97
C VAL A 141 -27.29 -3.06 9.61
N VAL A 142 -27.09 -3.28 8.31
CA VAL A 142 -26.23 -4.37 7.80
C VAL A 142 -24.80 -4.16 8.31
N GLU A 143 -24.26 -5.10 9.08
CA GLU A 143 -22.86 -5.07 9.51
C GLU A 143 -21.92 -4.97 8.31
N GLN A 144 -21.19 -3.86 8.22
CA GLN A 144 -20.13 -3.69 7.24
C GLN A 144 -18.79 -4.07 7.86
N ARG A 145 -17.93 -4.67 7.04
CA ARG A 145 -16.56 -5.06 7.43
C ARG A 145 -15.60 -4.50 6.40
N VAL A 146 -14.37 -4.24 6.85
CA VAL A 146 -13.29 -3.88 5.94
C VAL A 146 -12.96 -5.11 5.10
N GLU A 147 -13.01 -4.96 3.79
CA GLU A 147 -12.61 -6.00 2.83
C GLU A 147 -11.07 -6.11 2.82
N TRP A 148 -10.51 -7.32 2.80
CA TRP A 148 -9.05 -7.48 2.79
C TRP A 148 -8.41 -6.84 1.54
N LEU A 149 -9.07 -6.98 0.39
CA LEU A 149 -8.62 -6.37 -0.87
C LEU A 149 -8.63 -4.83 -0.77
N TYR A 150 -9.58 -4.26 -0.03
CA TYR A 150 -9.58 -2.82 0.22
C TYR A 150 -8.39 -2.39 1.09
N ALA A 151 -8.05 -3.17 2.14
CA ALA A 151 -6.86 -2.89 2.94
C ALA A 151 -5.57 -2.97 2.10
N PHE A 152 -5.52 -3.91 1.15
CA PHE A 152 -4.42 -4.00 0.19
C PHE A 152 -4.41 -2.84 -0.82
N ASP A 153 -5.57 -2.37 -1.27
CA ASP A 153 -5.70 -1.17 -2.09
C ASP A 153 -5.17 0.08 -1.36
N VAL A 154 -5.47 0.22 -0.06
CA VAL A 154 -4.95 1.31 0.77
C VAL A 154 -3.42 1.24 0.90
N HIS A 155 -2.86 0.04 1.03
CA HIS A 155 -1.41 -0.15 0.96
C HIS A 155 -0.85 0.29 -0.40
N CYS A 156 -1.44 -0.16 -1.51
CA CYS A 156 -0.99 0.21 -2.86
C CYS A 156 -1.05 1.72 -3.08
N ASN A 157 -2.13 2.37 -2.61
CA ASN A 157 -2.32 3.82 -2.69
C ASN A 157 -1.23 4.58 -1.92
N SER A 158 -0.87 4.08 -0.75
CA SER A 158 0.13 4.70 0.12
C SER A 158 1.55 4.42 -0.37
N PHE A 159 1.77 3.22 -0.91
CA PHE A 159 3.05 2.81 -1.49
C PHE A 159 3.40 3.66 -2.70
N PHE A 160 2.46 3.97 -3.59
CA PHE A 160 2.78 4.65 -4.85
C PHE A 160 3.47 6.02 -4.67
N PRO A 161 2.95 6.99 -3.89
CA PRO A 161 3.67 8.25 -3.65
C PRO A 161 4.95 8.08 -2.84
N THR A 162 4.98 7.10 -1.92
CA THR A 162 6.21 6.73 -1.19
C THR A 162 7.28 6.21 -2.15
N PHE A 163 6.89 5.42 -3.14
CA PHE A 163 7.73 4.96 -4.24
C PHE A 163 8.25 6.15 -5.06
N VAL A 164 7.38 7.10 -5.42
CA VAL A 164 7.79 8.32 -6.13
C VAL A 164 8.83 9.11 -5.33
N LEU A 165 8.67 9.23 -4.01
CA LEU A 165 9.64 9.94 -3.16
C LEU A 165 10.96 9.17 -2.98
N LEU A 166 10.89 7.90 -2.60
CA LEU A 166 12.06 7.11 -2.16
C LEU A 166 12.79 6.38 -3.28
N TYR A 167 12.17 6.18 -4.43
CA TYR A 167 12.81 5.54 -5.58
C TYR A 167 13.01 6.56 -6.70
N VAL A 168 11.97 7.27 -7.14
CA VAL A 168 12.10 8.20 -8.29
C VAL A 168 12.82 9.49 -7.92
N LEU A 169 12.31 10.27 -6.96
CA LEU A 169 12.93 11.53 -6.55
C LEU A 169 14.29 11.30 -5.91
N HIS A 170 14.39 10.29 -5.03
CA HIS A 170 15.67 9.88 -4.46
C HIS A 170 16.71 9.54 -5.53
N TYR A 171 16.33 8.93 -6.66
CA TYR A 171 17.28 8.57 -7.71
C TYR A 171 17.96 9.81 -8.27
N PHE A 172 17.18 10.84 -8.61
CA PHE A 172 17.72 12.09 -9.13
C PHE A 172 18.53 12.87 -8.08
N LEU A 173 18.12 12.80 -6.80
CA LEU A 173 18.82 13.48 -5.70
C LEU A 173 19.99 12.66 -5.13
N SER A 174 20.16 11.40 -5.53
CA SER A 174 21.07 10.46 -4.87
C SER A 174 22.54 10.91 -4.83
N PRO A 175 23.13 11.58 -5.86
CA PRO A 175 24.50 12.09 -5.76
C PRO A 175 24.67 13.12 -4.63
N LEU A 176 23.62 13.91 -4.35
CA LEU A 176 23.60 14.87 -3.25
C LEU A 176 23.32 14.20 -1.90
N LEU A 177 22.38 13.26 -1.84
CA LEU A 177 21.92 12.65 -0.59
C LEU A 177 22.93 11.67 0.01
N VAL A 178 23.75 11.03 -0.83
CA VAL A 178 24.78 10.05 -0.41
C VAL A 178 26.08 10.75 0.00
N ALA A 179 26.33 11.98 -0.45
CA ALA A 179 27.54 12.74 -0.16
C ALA A 179 27.81 12.92 1.35
N HIS A 180 29.06 13.17 1.73
CA HIS A 180 29.47 13.42 3.11
C HIS A 180 29.10 14.84 3.60
N GLY A 181 28.84 14.96 4.90
CA GLY A 181 28.50 16.23 5.55
C GLY A 181 27.09 16.28 6.12
N PHE A 182 26.80 17.39 6.80
CA PHE A 182 25.54 17.60 7.52
C PHE A 182 24.35 17.84 6.59
N ILE A 183 24.53 18.57 5.48
CA ILE A 183 23.43 18.89 4.56
C ILE A 183 22.86 17.64 3.87
N PRO A 184 23.67 16.74 3.27
CA PRO A 184 23.18 15.45 2.75
C PRO A 184 22.46 14.60 3.80
N LEU A 185 23.02 14.53 5.02
CA LEU A 185 22.44 13.82 6.14
C LEU A 185 21.05 14.36 6.50
N LEU A 186 20.92 15.69 6.61
CA LEU A 186 19.66 16.36 6.91
C LEU A 186 18.63 16.12 5.79
N LEU A 187 19.00 16.36 4.53
CA LEU A 187 18.11 16.19 3.38
C LEU A 187 17.64 14.73 3.24
N SER A 188 18.53 13.77 3.47
CA SER A 188 18.20 12.34 3.43
C SER A 188 17.18 11.98 4.52
N ASN A 189 17.41 12.39 5.77
CA ASN A 189 16.46 12.14 6.86
C ASN A 189 15.10 12.83 6.63
N VAL A 190 15.10 14.08 6.15
CA VAL A 190 13.87 14.81 5.82
C VAL A 190 13.09 14.10 4.72
N LEU A 191 13.74 13.64 3.64
CA LEU A 191 13.08 12.92 2.55
C LEU A 191 12.40 11.64 3.04
N PHE A 192 13.11 10.83 3.85
CA PHE A 192 12.56 9.60 4.43
C PHE A 192 11.43 9.87 5.42
N MET A 193 11.58 10.88 6.28
CA MET A 193 10.53 11.31 7.21
C MET A 193 9.27 11.74 6.46
N VAL A 194 9.40 12.56 5.40
CA VAL A 194 8.27 12.99 4.57
C VAL A 194 7.60 11.78 3.90
N ALA A 195 8.38 10.86 3.34
CA ALA A 195 7.84 9.67 2.67
C ALA A 195 7.06 8.76 3.63
N VAL A 196 7.62 8.45 4.81
CA VAL A 196 6.94 7.67 5.86
C VAL A 196 5.68 8.39 6.33
N SER A 197 5.76 9.70 6.53
CA SER A 197 4.61 10.50 6.96
C SER A 197 3.48 10.47 5.93
N TYR A 198 3.82 10.58 4.65
CA TYR A 198 2.86 10.56 3.55
C TYR A 198 2.20 9.18 3.41
N TYR A 199 2.97 8.09 3.55
CA TYR A 199 2.44 6.73 3.58
C TYR A 199 1.35 6.57 4.64
N HIS A 200 1.61 7.04 5.86
CA HIS A 200 0.64 6.95 6.96
C HIS A 200 -0.54 7.91 6.82
N TYR A 201 -0.34 9.09 6.26
CA TYR A 201 -1.43 10.01 5.93
C TYR A 201 -2.40 9.41 4.90
N LEU A 202 -1.89 8.71 3.89
CA LEU A 202 -2.74 8.03 2.91
C LEU A 202 -3.46 6.81 3.49
N ASN A 203 -2.83 6.08 4.43
CA ASN A 203 -3.53 5.04 5.19
C ASN A 203 -4.70 5.66 5.98
N TYR A 204 -4.45 6.76 6.70
CA TYR A 204 -5.50 7.47 7.42
C TYR A 204 -6.66 7.86 6.49
N LEU A 205 -6.39 8.56 5.38
CA LEU A 205 -7.44 8.96 4.45
C LEU A 205 -8.21 7.76 3.85
N GLY A 206 -7.52 6.64 3.64
CA GLY A 206 -8.15 5.39 3.20
C GLY A 206 -9.15 4.89 4.23
N TYR A 207 -8.74 4.65 5.47
CA TYR A 207 -9.65 4.10 6.47
C TYR A 207 -10.70 5.11 6.95
N ASP A 208 -10.40 6.41 6.97
CA ASP A 208 -11.34 7.50 7.32
C ASP A 208 -12.51 7.63 6.34
N VAL A 209 -12.34 7.13 5.11
CA VAL A 209 -13.42 7.10 4.12
C VAL A 209 -14.57 6.18 4.51
N LEU A 210 -14.30 5.18 5.36
CA LEU A 210 -15.22 4.14 5.76
C LEU A 210 -16.11 4.64 6.91
N PRO A 211 -17.42 4.80 6.69
CA PRO A 211 -18.31 5.44 7.68
C PRO A 211 -18.57 4.58 8.92
N PHE A 212 -18.22 3.29 8.89
CA PHE A 212 -18.41 2.33 9.98
C PHE A 212 -17.14 2.13 10.83
N LEU A 213 -16.09 2.90 10.57
CA LEU A 213 -14.88 2.91 11.40
C LEU A 213 -14.83 4.17 12.26
N GLU A 214 -14.57 3.99 13.54
CA GLU A 214 -14.24 5.04 14.48
C GLU A 214 -12.73 5.10 14.73
N ARG A 215 -12.25 6.24 15.27
CA ARG A 215 -10.87 6.44 15.76
C ARG A 215 -9.80 6.09 14.71
N THR A 216 -10.09 6.35 13.44
CA THR A 216 -9.16 6.20 12.31
C THR A 216 -7.91 7.08 12.45
N THR A 217 -7.96 8.12 13.28
CA THR A 217 -6.81 8.98 13.64
C THR A 217 -5.62 8.22 14.19
N LEU A 218 -5.80 6.99 14.70
CA LEU A 218 -4.70 6.10 15.10
C LEU A 218 -3.69 5.84 13.96
N PHE A 219 -4.14 5.83 12.70
CA PHE A 219 -3.25 5.67 11.54
C PHE A 219 -2.25 6.84 11.37
N LEU A 220 -2.48 7.98 12.03
CA LEU A 220 -1.57 9.13 12.03
C LEU A 220 -0.47 9.02 13.10
N TYR A 221 -0.59 8.14 14.10
CA TYR A 221 0.38 8.07 15.20
C TYR A 221 1.82 7.74 14.75
N PRO A 222 2.05 6.87 13.75
CA PRO A 222 3.39 6.64 13.21
C PRO A 222 4.04 7.91 12.63
N ILE A 223 3.27 8.92 12.21
CA ILE A 223 3.81 10.23 11.78
C ILE A 223 4.47 10.92 12.97
N GLY A 224 3.81 10.94 14.13
CA GLY A 224 4.39 11.49 15.36
C GLY A 224 5.69 10.78 15.75
N VAL A 225 5.73 9.45 15.62
CA VAL A 225 6.94 8.65 15.84
C VAL A 225 8.04 9.05 14.84
N ALA A 226 7.73 9.19 13.56
CA ALA A 226 8.70 9.62 12.54
C ALA A 226 9.27 11.02 12.81
N LEU A 227 8.43 11.96 13.26
CA LEU A 227 8.84 13.32 13.63
C LEU A 227 9.80 13.34 14.83
N VAL A 228 9.62 12.45 15.80
CA VAL A 228 10.51 12.32 16.97
C VAL A 228 11.79 11.55 16.63
N LEU A 229 11.70 10.49 15.83
CA LEU A 229 12.87 9.68 15.45
C LEU A 229 13.81 10.41 14.48
N SER A 230 13.28 11.23 13.56
CA SER A 230 14.08 11.97 12.57
C SER A 230 15.22 12.82 13.19
N PRO A 231 15.00 13.69 14.19
CA PRO A 231 16.08 14.44 14.81
C PRO A 231 17.08 13.52 15.55
N ILE A 232 16.63 12.41 16.14
CA ILE A 232 17.51 11.44 16.79
C ILE A 232 18.45 10.81 15.75
N LEU A 233 17.92 10.41 14.59
CA LEU A 233 18.72 9.85 13.50
C LEU A 233 19.72 10.87 12.95
N ILE A 234 19.32 12.13 12.78
CA ILE A 234 20.22 13.22 12.36
C ILE A 234 21.34 13.42 13.38
N LEU A 235 21.03 13.50 14.68
CA LEU A 235 22.03 13.69 15.74
C LEU A 235 22.98 12.48 15.86
N SER A 236 22.50 11.27 15.59
CA SER A 236 23.33 10.06 15.57
C SER A 236 24.26 9.96 14.34
N GLY A 237 24.08 10.84 13.34
CA GLY A 237 24.84 10.79 12.09
C GLY A 237 24.34 9.73 11.10
N PHE A 238 23.17 9.12 11.33
CA PHE A 238 22.62 8.07 10.47
C PHE A 238 22.01 8.66 9.19
N ASN A 239 22.55 8.27 8.03
CA ASN A 239 22.05 8.68 6.71
C ASN A 239 21.26 7.51 6.06
N PRO A 240 19.92 7.58 5.98
CA PRO A 240 19.10 6.50 5.44
C PRO A 240 19.32 6.29 3.94
N SER A 241 19.66 7.31 3.16
CA SER A 241 20.02 7.18 1.74
C SER A 241 21.27 6.33 1.55
N ARG A 242 22.32 6.54 2.36
CA ARG A 242 23.52 5.68 2.30
C ARG A 242 23.20 4.25 2.71
N TYR A 243 22.40 4.07 3.76
CA TYR A 243 21.99 2.73 4.18
C TYR A 243 21.19 2.02 3.07
N PHE A 244 20.22 2.69 2.47
CA PHE A 244 19.43 2.19 1.35
C PHE A 244 20.34 1.79 0.17
N MET A 245 21.26 2.66 -0.25
CA MET A 245 22.18 2.36 -1.34
C MET A 245 23.06 1.16 -1.02
N ASN A 246 23.65 1.10 0.18
CA ASN A 246 24.56 0.02 0.58
C ASN A 246 23.89 -1.36 0.64
N VAL A 247 22.60 -1.42 0.99
CA VAL A 247 21.87 -2.69 1.12
C VAL A 247 21.53 -3.28 -0.26
N TYR A 248 21.15 -2.43 -1.23
CA TYR A 248 20.61 -2.90 -2.51
C TYR A 248 21.56 -2.75 -3.69
N PHE A 249 22.52 -1.83 -3.63
CA PHE A 249 23.42 -1.50 -4.72
C PHE A 249 24.87 -1.55 -4.23
N SER A 250 25.71 -2.27 -4.95
CA SER A 250 27.12 -2.43 -4.61
C SER A 250 27.90 -1.13 -4.85
N GLN A 251 27.89 -0.19 -3.90
CA GLN A 251 28.81 0.94 -3.96
C GLN A 251 30.16 0.59 -3.30
N ARG A 252 31.12 0.12 -4.11
CA ARG A 252 32.55 0.42 -3.87
C ARG A 252 32.84 1.75 -4.54
N GLN A 253 32.75 2.87 -3.83
CA GLN A 253 33.51 4.11 -4.10
C GLN A 253 33.11 5.26 -3.14
N TYR A 254 33.46 5.15 -1.86
CA TYR A 254 33.69 6.32 -0.99
C TYR A 254 34.73 5.96 0.08
N SER A 255 35.84 5.38 -0.38
CA SER A 255 37.07 5.22 0.41
C SER A 255 38.18 6.02 -0.29
N SER A 256 38.07 7.34 -0.21
CA SER A 256 39.13 8.31 -0.51
C SER A 256 38.71 9.66 0.02
#